data_AF-A0A7J7PPA7-F1
#
_entry.id   AF-A0A7J7PPA7-F1
#
_cell.length_a   1.000
_cell.length_b   1.000
_cell.length_c   1.000
_cell.angle_alpha   90.00
_cell.angle_beta   90.00
_cell.angle_gamma   90.00
#
_symmetry.space_group_name_H-M   'P 1'
#
loop_
_entity.id
_entity.type
_entity.pdbx_description
1 polymer ?
#
loop_
_entity_poly.entity_id
_entity_poly.type
_entity_poly.pdbx_seq_one_letter_code
_entity_poly.pdbx_strand_id
1 'polypeptide(L)'
;MQALQQLPYNRKLTLACSLQQSSRSARLRIRAAADDAGEAAETPTLYGDWREFRAKLVADAGKVNWASRVSEENSKLLQVQNPSLASEETWAHATTQPEVGGLLLASSDGPAVLNTDQYWQAVVLLVQHSAAGSVGLILNRPSGLKLGVGRGGLKFGIIGAPAGMQETFAASRVYCGGMVRQDVFHILHGHNLEGAVEVAPGVYVGGEAAAVKAAGGGLIPTDNFKFFCGAMVWEGSELQQEVARGAWYTAAGSRNLCLKQCLQLPKPLWREVLGLMGGDYSAIAKEDELD
;
A
#
# COMPACT_ATOMS: atom_id res chain seq x y z
N MET A 1 17.39 -18.93 -27.40
CA MET A 1 15.96 -18.67 -27.10
C MET A 1 15.68 -18.09 -25.70
N GLN A 2 16.68 -17.57 -24.96
CA GLN A 2 16.47 -16.94 -23.63
C GLN A 2 16.46 -15.39 -23.62
N ALA A 3 16.78 -14.72 -24.73
CA ALA A 3 16.98 -13.27 -24.75
C ALA A 3 15.67 -12.44 -24.79
N LEU A 4 14.56 -12.99 -25.29
CA LEU A 4 13.31 -12.23 -25.49
C LEU A 4 12.42 -12.15 -24.24
N GLN A 5 12.52 -13.11 -23.30
CA GLN A 5 11.84 -13.04 -22.00
C GLN A 5 12.55 -12.13 -20.97
N GLN A 6 13.81 -11.77 -21.19
CA GLN A 6 14.60 -10.96 -20.25
C GLN A 6 14.36 -9.45 -20.38
N LEU A 7 13.92 -8.97 -21.55
CA LEU A 7 13.64 -7.55 -21.78
C LEU A 7 12.47 -6.99 -20.94
N PRO A 8 11.28 -7.63 -20.90
CA PRO A 8 10.20 -7.20 -20.00
C PRO A 8 10.55 -7.44 -18.52
N TYR A 9 11.32 -8.48 -18.19
CA TYR A 9 11.77 -8.68 -16.80
C TYR A 9 12.68 -7.52 -16.33
N ASN A 10 13.67 -7.11 -17.13
CA ASN A 10 14.61 -6.03 -16.79
C ASN A 10 13.94 -4.66 -16.58
N ARG A 11 12.87 -4.37 -17.32
CA ARG A 11 12.09 -3.15 -17.13
C ARG A 11 11.28 -3.20 -15.81
N LYS A 12 10.66 -4.34 -15.47
CA LYS A 12 10.03 -4.55 -14.15
C LYS A 12 11.04 -4.37 -13.00
N LEU A 13 12.28 -4.86 -13.16
CA LEU A 13 13.35 -4.65 -12.16
C LEU A 13 13.71 -3.17 -11.97
N THR A 14 13.66 -2.37 -13.04
CA THR A 14 14.02 -0.95 -13.03
C THR A 14 12.94 -0.11 -12.32
N LEU A 15 11.67 -0.37 -12.62
CA LEU A 15 10.53 0.28 -11.96
C LEU A 15 10.45 -0.03 -10.46
N ALA A 16 10.74 -1.28 -10.06
CA ALA A 16 10.84 -1.65 -8.64
C ALA A 16 11.94 -0.84 -7.91
N CYS A 17 13.07 -0.58 -8.57
CA CYS A 17 14.20 0.16 -7.98
C CYS A 17 13.96 1.68 -7.91
N SER A 18 13.16 2.26 -8.82
CA SER A 18 12.94 3.71 -8.85
C SER A 18 12.22 4.26 -7.61
N LEU A 19 11.53 3.41 -6.85
CA LEU A 19 10.93 3.77 -5.56
C LEU A 19 11.98 4.20 -4.51
N GLN A 20 13.19 3.65 -4.55
CA GLN A 20 14.27 4.06 -3.63
C GLN A 20 15.05 5.29 -4.14
N GLN A 21 15.09 5.50 -5.46
CA GLN A 21 15.89 6.55 -6.11
C GLN A 21 15.15 7.88 -6.32
N SER A 22 13.81 7.89 -6.20
CA SER A 22 12.98 9.10 -6.37
C SER A 22 13.21 10.17 -5.28
N SER A 23 13.90 9.83 -4.19
CA SER A 23 14.24 10.72 -3.06
C SER A 23 15.21 11.87 -3.40
N ARG A 24 15.89 11.85 -4.55
CA ARG A 24 16.80 12.95 -4.97
C ARG A 24 16.20 13.97 -5.93
N SER A 25 15.18 13.62 -6.71
CA SER A 25 14.68 14.47 -7.82
C SER A 25 13.31 15.11 -7.58
N ALA A 26 12.55 14.71 -6.56
CA ALA A 26 11.21 15.24 -6.31
C ALA A 26 11.20 16.74 -5.96
N ARG A 27 12.27 17.28 -5.36
CA ARG A 27 12.37 18.72 -5.04
C ARG A 27 12.57 19.63 -6.27
N LEU A 28 13.09 19.13 -7.39
CA LEU A 28 13.35 19.98 -8.57
C LEU A 28 12.11 20.18 -9.46
N ARG A 29 11.18 19.23 -9.50
CA ARG A 29 9.99 19.34 -10.38
C ARG A 29 8.91 20.27 -9.83
N ILE A 30 8.80 20.40 -8.50
CA ILE A 30 7.81 21.27 -7.88
C ILE A 30 8.19 22.75 -8.04
N ARG A 31 9.49 23.10 -8.09
CA ARG A 31 9.92 24.50 -8.33
C ARG A 31 9.79 24.93 -9.78
N ALA A 32 10.02 24.04 -10.74
CA ALA A 32 9.97 24.41 -12.16
C ALA A 32 8.55 24.65 -12.70
N ALA A 33 7.52 24.13 -12.03
CA ALA A 33 6.12 24.32 -12.42
C ALA A 33 5.47 25.60 -11.85
N ALA A 34 6.16 26.35 -10.99
CA ALA A 34 5.63 27.54 -10.32
C ALA A 34 5.90 28.86 -11.07
N ASP A 35 6.78 28.85 -12.08
CA ASP A 35 7.25 30.07 -12.75
C ASP A 35 6.61 30.34 -14.13
N ASP A 36 5.61 29.57 -14.56
CA ASP A 36 4.93 29.79 -15.85
C ASP A 36 3.43 29.47 -15.79
N ALA A 37 2.64 30.40 -15.24
CA ALA A 37 1.19 30.42 -15.41
C ALA A 37 0.66 31.86 -15.29
N GLY A 38 0.46 32.50 -16.43
CA GLY A 38 -0.34 33.72 -16.56
C GLY A 38 -1.83 33.46 -16.26
N GLU A 39 -2.52 34.55 -15.91
CA GLU A 39 -3.93 34.62 -15.48
C GLU A 39 -4.88 33.62 -16.17
N ALA A 40 -5.23 32.57 -15.43
CA ALA A 40 -6.38 31.72 -15.70
C ALA A 40 -7.16 31.56 -14.39
N ALA A 41 -8.48 31.70 -14.51
CA ALA A 41 -9.47 31.70 -13.43
C ALA A 41 -9.10 30.78 -12.25
N GLU A 42 -9.17 31.33 -11.04
CA GLU A 42 -8.90 30.63 -9.78
C GLU A 42 -9.71 29.33 -9.71
N THR A 43 -9.05 28.23 -10.06
CA THR A 43 -9.51 26.90 -9.70
C THR A 43 -9.42 26.82 -8.18
N PRO A 44 -10.51 26.49 -7.46
CA PRO A 44 -10.45 26.36 -6.02
C PRO A 44 -9.41 25.28 -5.72
N THR A 45 -8.28 25.70 -5.13
CA THR A 45 -7.29 24.76 -4.63
C THR A 45 -7.96 24.02 -3.48
N LEU A 46 -8.40 22.79 -3.74
CA LEU A 46 -8.91 21.87 -2.73
C LEU A 46 -7.75 21.53 -1.78
N TYR A 47 -7.58 22.35 -0.75
CA TYR A 47 -6.77 22.05 0.42
C TYR A 47 -7.46 20.93 1.22
N GLY A 48 -7.37 19.69 0.74
CA GLY A 48 -7.94 18.52 1.42
C GLY A 48 -7.74 17.22 0.65
N ASP A 49 -7.78 16.08 1.36
CA ASP A 49 -7.76 14.77 0.72
C ASP A 49 -9.04 14.58 -0.10
N TRP A 50 -8.91 14.62 -1.42
CA TRP A 50 -10.01 14.40 -2.35
C TRP A 50 -10.66 13.03 -2.18
N ARG A 51 -9.93 12.03 -1.64
CA ARG A 51 -10.43 10.67 -1.39
C ARG A 51 -11.34 10.66 -0.17
N GLU A 52 -10.98 11.35 0.91
CA GLU A 52 -11.87 11.57 2.06
C GLU A 52 -13.11 12.36 1.67
N PHE A 53 -12.95 13.41 0.85
CA PHE A 53 -14.08 14.16 0.32
C PHE A 53 -15.03 13.25 -0.48
N ARG A 54 -14.48 12.43 -1.39
CA ARG A 54 -15.26 11.43 -2.14
C ARG A 54 -15.89 10.38 -1.22
N ALA A 55 -15.20 9.95 -0.17
CA ALA A 55 -15.76 9.02 0.81
C ALA A 55 -16.98 9.60 1.53
N LYS A 56 -16.95 10.89 1.89
CA LYS A 56 -18.10 11.61 2.46
C LYS A 56 -19.26 11.68 1.46
N LEU A 57 -18.99 12.01 0.19
CA LEU A 57 -20.03 11.99 -0.86
C LEU A 57 -20.66 10.62 -1.05
N VAL A 58 -19.86 9.54 -1.02
CA VAL A 58 -20.36 8.16 -1.10
C VAL A 58 -21.20 7.81 0.11
N ALA A 59 -20.78 8.25 1.30
CA ALA A 59 -21.52 8.05 2.54
C ALA A 59 -22.89 8.74 2.49
N ASP A 60 -22.92 9.99 2.07
CA ASP A 60 -24.15 10.80 1.99
C ASP A 60 -25.10 10.28 0.90
N ALA A 61 -24.58 10.00 -0.30
CA ALA A 61 -25.39 9.55 -1.43
C ALA A 61 -25.98 8.15 -1.20
N GLY A 62 -25.21 7.24 -0.60
CA GLY A 62 -25.64 5.87 -0.32
C GLY A 62 -26.30 5.67 1.04
N LYS A 63 -26.40 6.72 1.87
CA LYS A 63 -26.72 6.62 3.31
C LYS A 63 -25.88 5.54 3.99
N VAL A 64 -24.59 5.46 3.62
CA VAL A 64 -23.69 4.43 4.13
C VAL A 64 -23.18 4.85 5.50
N ASN A 65 -23.44 4.01 6.49
CA ASN A 65 -22.77 4.10 7.78
C ASN A 65 -21.55 3.16 7.78
N TRP A 66 -20.35 3.71 7.68
CA TRP A 66 -19.12 2.92 7.70
C TRP A 66 -18.91 2.20 9.03
N ALA A 67 -19.25 2.84 10.14
CA ALA A 67 -19.07 2.29 11.48
C ALA A 67 -19.83 0.96 11.69
N SER A 68 -20.95 0.75 10.99
CA SER A 68 -21.70 -0.52 11.07
C SER A 68 -21.08 -1.65 10.24
N ARG A 69 -20.12 -1.35 9.36
CA ARG A 69 -19.42 -2.32 8.49
C ARG A 69 -18.03 -2.69 8.98
N VAL A 70 -17.48 -1.92 9.93
CA VAL A 70 -16.18 -2.19 10.54
C VAL A 70 -16.23 -3.49 11.36
N SER A 71 -15.21 -4.34 11.26
CA SER A 71 -15.10 -5.53 12.12
C SER A 71 -14.68 -5.12 13.53
N GLU A 72 -15.50 -5.47 14.52
CA GLU A 72 -15.20 -5.19 15.93
C GLU A 72 -13.92 -5.90 16.40
N GLU A 73 -13.71 -7.13 15.95
CA GLU A 73 -12.56 -7.95 16.34
C GLU A 73 -11.26 -7.36 15.80
N ASN A 74 -11.26 -6.93 14.52
CA ASN A 74 -10.12 -6.24 13.93
C ASN A 74 -9.88 -4.89 14.61
N SER A 75 -10.93 -4.14 14.97
CA SER A 75 -10.81 -2.87 15.69
C SER A 75 -10.22 -3.06 17.09
N LYS A 76 -10.65 -4.08 17.84
CA LYS A 76 -10.07 -4.43 19.15
C LYS A 76 -8.59 -4.78 19.04
N LEU A 77 -8.22 -5.56 18.01
CA LEU A 77 -6.80 -5.89 17.76
C LEU A 77 -6.00 -4.64 17.37
N LEU A 78 -6.53 -3.79 16.49
CA LEU A 78 -5.87 -2.54 16.10
C LEU A 78 -5.68 -1.60 17.30
N GLN A 79 -6.65 -1.52 18.20
CA GLN A 79 -6.56 -0.71 19.42
C GLN A 79 -5.38 -1.14 20.31
N VAL A 80 -5.08 -2.44 20.38
CA VAL A 80 -3.93 -2.98 21.12
C VAL A 80 -2.62 -2.71 20.37
N GLN A 81 -2.61 -2.87 19.05
CA GLN A 81 -1.41 -2.72 18.22
C GLN A 81 -1.00 -1.25 18.03
N ASN A 82 -1.97 -0.36 17.79
CA ASN A 82 -1.75 1.05 17.53
C ASN A 82 -3.00 1.88 17.88
N PRO A 83 -3.09 2.39 19.13
CA PRO A 83 -4.24 3.18 19.60
C PRO A 83 -4.53 4.43 18.76
N SER A 84 -3.48 5.12 18.28
CA SER A 84 -3.65 6.33 17.47
C SER A 84 -4.33 5.98 16.15
N LEU A 85 -3.90 4.90 15.51
CA LEU A 85 -4.45 4.46 14.23
C LEU A 85 -5.87 3.88 14.39
N ALA A 86 -6.17 3.26 15.54
CA ALA A 86 -7.51 2.76 15.87
C ALA A 86 -8.55 3.86 16.09
N SER A 87 -8.13 5.06 16.53
CA SER A 87 -9.04 6.19 16.73
C SER A 87 -9.49 6.86 15.42
N GLU A 88 -8.85 6.52 14.30
CA GLU A 88 -9.19 7.08 12.99
C GLU A 88 -10.46 6.43 12.41
N GLU A 89 -11.21 7.21 11.64
CA GLU A 89 -12.37 6.69 10.93
C GLU A 89 -11.94 5.66 9.89
N THR A 90 -12.62 4.51 9.87
CA THR A 90 -12.36 3.42 8.93
C THR A 90 -13.41 3.42 7.83
N TRP A 91 -12.97 3.59 6.58
CA TRP A 91 -13.86 3.58 5.42
C TRP A 91 -13.13 2.99 4.21
N ALA A 92 -13.89 2.39 3.29
CA ALA A 92 -13.36 2.00 1.98
C ALA A 92 -14.49 1.91 0.96
N HIS A 93 -14.33 2.50 -0.22
CA HIS A 93 -15.35 2.47 -1.26
C HIS A 93 -14.74 2.11 -2.61
N ALA A 94 -15.54 1.54 -3.51
CA ALA A 94 -15.09 1.21 -4.86
C ALA A 94 -14.75 2.48 -5.65
N THR A 95 -13.73 2.40 -6.49
CA THR A 95 -13.38 3.41 -7.49
C THR A 95 -13.51 2.80 -8.88
N THR A 96 -13.59 3.65 -9.90
CA THR A 96 -13.74 3.20 -11.31
C THR A 96 -12.41 2.89 -11.97
N GLN A 97 -11.30 3.44 -11.46
CA GLN A 97 -9.96 3.25 -12.00
C GLN A 97 -8.93 3.14 -10.86
N PRO A 98 -7.76 2.53 -11.14
CA PRO A 98 -6.61 2.57 -10.24
C PRO A 98 -6.11 3.99 -10.03
N GLU A 99 -5.72 4.32 -8.80
CA GLU A 99 -5.19 5.63 -8.42
C GLU A 99 -4.03 5.45 -7.43
N VAL A 100 -3.04 6.35 -7.46
CA VAL A 100 -1.96 6.34 -6.45
C VAL A 100 -2.57 6.55 -5.06
N GLY A 101 -2.12 5.76 -4.09
CA GLY A 101 -2.71 5.70 -2.75
C GLY A 101 -3.96 4.83 -2.66
N GLY A 102 -4.50 4.38 -3.80
CA GLY A 102 -5.61 3.44 -3.91
C GLY A 102 -5.24 2.00 -3.55
N LEU A 103 -6.27 1.19 -3.36
CA LEU A 103 -6.18 -0.24 -3.13
C LEU A 103 -6.62 -1.03 -4.37
N LEU A 104 -5.92 -2.12 -4.64
CA LEU A 104 -6.36 -3.17 -5.55
C LEU A 104 -6.66 -4.42 -4.73
N LEU A 105 -7.84 -4.99 -4.93
CA LEU A 105 -8.22 -6.26 -4.34
C LEU A 105 -8.30 -7.28 -5.45
N ALA A 106 -7.61 -8.41 -5.30
CA ALA A 106 -7.78 -9.52 -6.23
C ALA A 106 -9.26 -9.91 -6.25
N SER A 107 -9.86 -9.99 -7.44
CA SER A 107 -11.23 -10.46 -7.56
C SER A 107 -11.32 -11.96 -7.34
N SER A 108 -12.54 -12.48 -7.13
CA SER A 108 -12.77 -13.93 -7.03
C SER A 108 -12.35 -14.66 -8.32
N ASP A 109 -12.52 -14.02 -9.48
CA ASP A 109 -12.06 -14.53 -10.78
C ASP A 109 -10.57 -14.24 -11.06
N GLY A 110 -9.91 -13.47 -10.18
CA GLY A 110 -8.53 -13.01 -10.33
C GLY A 110 -7.54 -14.13 -10.68
N PRO A 111 -7.54 -15.28 -9.97
CA PRO A 111 -6.65 -16.38 -10.32
C PRO A 111 -6.86 -16.95 -11.73
N ALA A 112 -8.11 -17.07 -12.18
CA ALA A 112 -8.41 -17.54 -13.53
C ALA A 112 -7.99 -16.51 -14.58
N VAL A 113 -8.22 -15.22 -14.33
CA VAL A 113 -7.84 -14.14 -15.25
C VAL A 113 -6.31 -14.00 -15.33
N LEU A 114 -5.61 -14.08 -14.21
CA LEU A 114 -4.15 -13.93 -14.15
C LEU A 114 -3.40 -15.23 -14.40
N ASN A 115 -4.11 -16.37 -14.48
CA ASN A 115 -3.55 -17.71 -14.58
C ASN A 115 -2.54 -18.01 -13.46
N THR A 116 -2.86 -17.60 -12.23
CA THR A 116 -2.01 -17.79 -11.05
C THR A 116 -2.76 -17.55 -9.73
N ASP A 117 -2.57 -18.45 -8.76
CA ASP A 117 -3.14 -18.30 -7.40
C ASP A 117 -2.30 -17.41 -6.49
N GLN A 118 -1.14 -16.94 -6.95
CA GLN A 118 -0.20 -16.15 -6.12
C GLN A 118 -0.87 -14.90 -5.51
N TYR A 119 -1.86 -14.35 -6.20
CA TYR A 119 -2.57 -13.14 -5.82
C TYR A 119 -3.94 -13.39 -5.19
N TRP A 120 -4.29 -14.64 -4.86
CA TRP A 120 -5.56 -14.97 -4.22
C TRP A 120 -5.84 -14.09 -2.99
N GLN A 121 -6.95 -13.36 -2.97
CA GLN A 121 -7.29 -12.42 -1.89
C GLN A 121 -6.17 -11.42 -1.53
N ALA A 122 -5.31 -11.05 -2.49
CA ALA A 122 -4.30 -10.02 -2.27
C ALA A 122 -4.96 -8.65 -2.11
N VAL A 123 -4.44 -7.85 -1.17
CA VAL A 123 -4.76 -6.42 -1.04
C VAL A 123 -3.49 -5.64 -1.31
N VAL A 124 -3.49 -4.87 -2.39
CA VAL A 124 -2.30 -4.15 -2.87
C VAL A 124 -2.50 -2.65 -2.71
N LEU A 125 -1.56 -1.96 -2.08
CA LEU A 125 -1.49 -0.51 -2.11
C LEU A 125 -0.74 -0.05 -3.35
N LEU A 126 -1.36 0.80 -4.17
CA LEU A 126 -0.71 1.36 -5.35
C LEU A 126 0.15 2.57 -4.95
N VAL A 127 1.48 2.42 -5.01
CA VAL A 127 2.44 3.46 -4.59
C VAL A 127 2.91 4.34 -5.73
N GLN A 128 2.80 3.84 -6.97
CA GLN A 128 3.08 4.59 -8.18
C GLN A 128 2.13 4.13 -9.30
N HIS A 129 1.59 5.08 -10.05
CA HIS A 129 0.73 4.81 -11.21
C HIS A 129 0.97 5.87 -12.28
N SER A 130 1.38 5.46 -13.46
CA SER A 130 1.64 6.35 -14.60
C SER A 130 1.52 5.59 -15.91
N ALA A 131 1.58 6.30 -17.04
CA ALA A 131 1.61 5.68 -18.37
C ALA A 131 2.85 4.78 -18.61
N ALA A 132 3.93 4.98 -17.86
CA ALA A 132 5.13 4.14 -17.95
C ALA A 132 4.97 2.79 -17.24
N GLY A 133 4.01 2.69 -16.31
CA GLY A 133 3.80 1.52 -15.47
C GLY A 133 3.34 1.89 -14.06
N SER A 134 3.12 0.85 -13.28
CA SER A 134 2.60 0.94 -11.92
C SER A 134 3.42 0.09 -10.96
N VAL A 135 3.48 0.51 -9.70
CA VAL A 135 4.12 -0.24 -8.64
C VAL A 135 3.19 -0.29 -7.43
N GLY A 136 3.09 -1.46 -6.82
CA GLY A 136 2.25 -1.68 -5.64
C GLY A 136 2.89 -2.60 -4.61
N LEU A 137 2.38 -2.55 -3.38
CA LEU A 137 2.83 -3.36 -2.26
C LEU A 137 1.68 -4.20 -1.73
N ILE A 138 1.85 -5.53 -1.67
CA ILE A 138 0.86 -6.42 -1.07
C ILE A 138 0.87 -6.23 0.45
N LEU A 139 -0.23 -5.71 1.01
CA LEU A 139 -0.35 -5.30 2.41
C LEU A 139 -0.58 -6.46 3.38
N ASN A 140 -1.21 -7.54 2.90
CA ASN A 140 -1.78 -8.61 3.72
C ASN A 140 -1.02 -9.94 3.63
N ARG A 141 0.28 -9.89 3.31
CA ARG A 141 1.17 -11.07 3.25
C ARG A 141 2.33 -10.97 4.24
N PRO A 142 2.07 -11.06 5.56
CA PRO A 142 3.15 -11.14 6.53
C PRO A 142 3.93 -12.45 6.32
N SER A 143 5.26 -12.37 6.37
CA SER A 143 6.12 -13.54 6.32
C SER A 143 6.43 -14.07 7.72
N GLY A 144 7.02 -15.27 7.78
CA GLY A 144 7.61 -15.80 9.01
C GLY A 144 8.87 -15.05 9.47
N LEU A 145 9.36 -14.09 8.68
CA LEU A 145 10.63 -13.41 8.90
C LEU A 145 10.46 -12.11 9.73
N LYS A 146 11.51 -11.79 10.47
CA LYS A 146 11.73 -10.52 11.17
C LYS A 146 12.96 -9.84 10.60
N LEU A 147 13.07 -8.52 10.77
CA LEU A 147 14.21 -7.77 10.24
C LEU A 147 15.56 -8.12 10.90
N GLY A 148 15.57 -8.42 12.21
CA GLY A 148 16.80 -8.74 12.93
C GLY A 148 17.46 -10.03 12.42
N VAL A 149 18.74 -10.24 12.69
CA VAL A 149 19.56 -11.36 12.14
C VAL A 149 19.40 -12.68 12.93
N GLY A 150 18.61 -12.68 14.01
CA GLY A 150 18.43 -13.83 14.92
C GLY A 150 17.52 -14.96 14.40
N ARG A 151 16.98 -15.78 15.31
CA ARG A 151 16.04 -16.86 14.95
C ARG A 151 14.78 -16.27 14.29
N GLY A 152 14.47 -16.74 13.08
CA GLY A 152 13.38 -16.19 12.27
C GLY A 152 13.72 -14.83 11.64
N GLY A 153 15.00 -14.48 11.62
CA GLY A 153 15.54 -13.26 11.05
C GLY A 153 15.84 -13.33 9.56
N LEU A 154 16.02 -12.16 8.93
CA LEU A 154 16.55 -12.06 7.58
C LEU A 154 18.01 -12.51 7.57
N LYS A 155 18.31 -13.51 6.72
CA LYS A 155 19.65 -14.10 6.59
C LYS A 155 20.50 -13.48 5.50
N PHE A 156 19.91 -12.59 4.70
CA PHE A 156 20.55 -11.90 3.59
C PHE A 156 20.59 -10.40 3.89
N GLY A 157 21.66 -9.75 3.44
CA GLY A 157 21.79 -8.30 3.53
C GLY A 157 20.67 -7.62 2.75
N ILE A 158 20.10 -6.58 3.34
CA ILE A 158 19.02 -5.81 2.71
C ILE A 158 19.64 -4.73 1.84
N ILE A 159 19.40 -4.78 0.53
CA ILE A 159 19.90 -3.75 -0.39
C ILE A 159 19.12 -2.45 -0.13
N GLY A 160 19.85 -1.39 0.22
CA GLY A 160 19.28 -0.07 0.49
C GLY A 160 18.86 0.17 1.94
N ALA A 161 19.09 -0.78 2.86
CA ALA A 161 18.87 -0.53 4.29
C ALA A 161 20.03 0.31 4.89
N PRO A 162 19.74 1.40 5.61
CA PRO A 162 20.76 2.16 6.34
C PRO A 162 21.29 1.36 7.55
N ALA A 163 22.50 1.72 7.99
CA ALA A 163 23.07 1.17 9.22
C ALA A 163 22.13 1.41 10.41
N GLY A 164 22.03 0.43 11.32
CA GLY A 164 21.14 0.51 12.48
C GLY A 164 19.70 0.03 12.24
N MET A 165 19.30 -0.26 10.99
CA MET A 165 17.93 -0.69 10.69
C MET A 165 17.58 -2.04 11.30
N GLN A 166 18.45 -3.04 11.15
CA GLN A 166 18.17 -4.40 11.66
C GLN A 166 18.22 -4.46 13.18
N GLU A 167 18.98 -3.57 13.82
CA GLU A 167 19.06 -3.42 15.28
C GLU A 167 17.82 -2.70 15.81
N THR A 168 17.48 -1.54 15.22
CA THR A 168 16.36 -0.70 15.65
C THR A 168 15.01 -1.41 15.50
N PHE A 169 14.83 -2.12 14.39
CA PHE A 169 13.58 -2.78 14.03
C PHE A 169 13.66 -4.32 14.13
N ALA A 170 14.56 -4.84 14.98
CA ALA A 170 14.85 -6.28 15.04
C ALA A 170 13.61 -7.18 15.22
N ALA A 171 12.61 -6.70 15.96
CA ALA A 171 11.37 -7.42 16.23
C ALA A 171 10.31 -7.29 15.13
N SER A 172 10.43 -6.31 14.23
CA SER A 172 9.43 -5.98 13.22
C SER A 172 9.32 -7.07 12.16
N ARG A 173 8.07 -7.39 11.80
CA ARG A 173 7.73 -8.41 10.79
C ARG A 173 7.96 -7.88 9.38
N VAL A 174 8.48 -8.75 8.52
CA VAL A 174 8.66 -8.48 7.10
C VAL A 174 7.49 -9.06 6.32
N TYR A 175 6.95 -8.29 5.39
CA TYR A 175 5.87 -8.67 4.49
C TYR A 175 6.43 -8.98 3.11
N CYS A 176 5.77 -9.88 2.38
CA CYS A 176 6.01 -10.05 0.95
C CYS A 176 5.24 -8.94 0.22
N GLY A 177 5.93 -7.88 -0.21
CA GLY A 177 5.32 -6.78 -0.97
C GLY A 177 5.06 -7.14 -2.43
N GLY A 178 5.69 -8.20 -2.91
CA GLY A 178 5.44 -8.82 -4.22
C GLY A 178 6.53 -9.79 -4.61
N MET A 179 6.40 -10.38 -5.80
CA MET A 179 7.31 -11.42 -6.28
C MET A 179 8.52 -10.87 -7.06
N VAL A 180 8.51 -9.57 -7.39
CA VAL A 180 9.59 -8.91 -8.13
C VAL A 180 10.52 -8.20 -7.15
N ARG A 181 11.84 -8.35 -7.36
CA ARG A 181 12.90 -7.71 -6.55
C ARG A 181 12.77 -7.94 -5.04
N GLN A 182 12.65 -9.19 -4.61
CA GLN A 182 12.60 -9.53 -3.18
C GLN A 182 13.88 -9.17 -2.40
N ASP A 183 14.96 -8.80 -3.11
CA ASP A 183 16.19 -8.20 -2.59
C ASP A 183 16.04 -6.70 -2.23
N VAL A 184 15.03 -6.03 -2.79
CA VAL A 184 14.70 -4.63 -2.54
C VAL A 184 13.67 -4.52 -1.43
N PHE A 185 13.84 -3.46 -0.65
CA PHE A 185 13.14 -3.28 0.59
C PHE A 185 12.40 -1.94 0.61
N HIS A 186 11.16 -1.95 1.12
CA HIS A 186 10.30 -0.78 1.22
C HIS A 186 9.76 -0.64 2.65
N ILE A 187 9.74 0.60 3.17
CA ILE A 187 9.00 0.93 4.39
C ILE A 187 7.72 1.68 4.05
N LEU A 188 6.65 1.40 4.80
CA LEU A 188 5.38 2.12 4.77
C LEU A 188 5.07 2.58 6.20
N HIS A 189 4.74 3.86 6.36
CA HIS A 189 4.44 4.45 7.68
C HIS A 189 3.55 5.69 7.58
N GLY A 190 3.13 6.17 8.74
CA GLY A 190 2.18 7.28 8.87
C GLY A 190 2.79 8.65 9.16
N HIS A 191 4.08 8.84 8.87
CA HIS A 191 4.87 9.98 9.37
C HIS A 191 5.61 10.71 8.25
N ASN A 192 5.61 12.04 8.26
CA ASN A 192 6.34 12.83 7.28
C ASN A 192 7.85 12.85 7.63
N LEU A 193 8.59 11.85 7.14
CA LEU A 193 10.02 11.69 7.37
C LEU A 193 10.84 12.18 6.18
N GLU A 194 12.05 12.65 6.45
CA GLU A 194 12.97 13.05 5.38
C GLU A 194 13.28 11.88 4.44
N GLY A 195 13.11 12.13 3.13
CA GLY A 195 13.32 11.12 2.09
C GLY A 195 12.12 10.21 1.85
N ALA A 196 11.04 10.33 2.64
CA ALA A 196 9.79 9.63 2.39
C ALA A 196 8.94 10.37 1.33
N VAL A 197 8.15 9.62 0.58
CA VAL A 197 7.20 10.13 -0.42
C VAL A 197 5.78 9.84 0.08
N GLU A 198 4.95 10.87 0.11
CA GLU A 198 3.53 10.74 0.43
C GLU A 198 2.78 10.15 -0.77
N VAL A 199 2.18 8.97 -0.59
CA VAL A 199 1.42 8.27 -1.65
C VAL A 199 -0.09 8.45 -1.48
N ALA A 200 -0.53 8.69 -0.25
CA ALA A 200 -1.86 9.16 0.10
C ALA A 200 -1.71 10.06 1.33
N PRO A 201 -2.68 10.93 1.63
CA PRO A 201 -2.62 11.78 2.82
C PRO A 201 -2.31 11.00 4.09
N GLY A 202 -1.19 11.33 4.72
CA GLY A 202 -0.68 10.66 5.91
C GLY A 202 -0.11 9.26 5.70
N VAL A 203 0.02 8.76 4.48
CA VAL A 203 0.63 7.46 4.13
C VAL A 203 1.89 7.69 3.32
N TYR A 204 3.03 7.28 3.89
CA TYR A 204 4.35 7.57 3.36
C TYR A 204 5.12 6.28 3.06
N VAL A 205 5.90 6.31 1.98
CA VAL A 205 6.83 5.24 1.56
C VAL A 205 8.25 5.76 1.53
N GLY A 206 9.22 4.98 2.01
CA GLY A 206 10.64 5.34 2.06
C GLY A 206 11.03 6.18 3.29
N GLY A 207 12.20 6.82 3.28
CA GLY A 207 12.67 7.62 4.43
C GLY A 207 13.39 6.76 5.50
N GLU A 208 14.07 5.71 5.05
CA GLU A 208 14.67 4.66 5.88
C GLU A 208 15.64 5.22 6.92
N ALA A 209 16.53 6.13 6.52
CA ALA A 209 17.53 6.72 7.41
C ALA A 209 16.87 7.57 8.52
N ALA A 210 15.84 8.34 8.16
CA ALA A 210 15.07 9.13 9.10
C ALA A 210 14.22 8.23 10.03
N ALA A 211 13.69 7.12 9.52
CA ALA A 211 12.95 6.14 10.31
C ALA A 211 13.85 5.49 11.37
N VAL A 212 15.08 5.08 11.03
CA VAL A 212 16.06 4.55 12.00
C VAL A 212 16.36 5.59 13.08
N LYS A 213 16.63 6.85 12.70
CA LYS A 213 16.90 7.92 13.66
C LYS A 213 15.71 8.18 14.59
N ALA A 214 14.50 8.25 14.04
CA ALA A 214 13.30 8.55 14.82
C ALA A 214 12.90 7.41 15.76
N ALA A 215 12.93 6.16 15.28
CA ALA A 215 12.60 5.00 16.08
C ALA A 215 13.71 4.66 17.09
N GLY A 216 14.98 4.72 16.68
CA GLY A 216 16.12 4.50 17.57
C GLY A 216 16.24 5.55 18.68
N GLY A 217 15.77 6.78 18.43
CA GLY A 217 15.63 7.83 19.43
C GLY A 217 14.36 7.75 20.29
N GLY A 218 13.49 6.76 20.08
CA GLY A 218 12.24 6.59 20.82
C GLY A 218 11.13 7.62 20.50
N LEU A 219 11.29 8.42 19.43
CA LEU A 219 10.30 9.43 19.03
C LEU A 219 9.08 8.79 18.37
N ILE A 220 9.29 7.68 17.65
CA ILE A 220 8.23 6.96 16.95
C ILE A 220 8.32 5.47 17.31
N PRO A 221 7.23 4.82 17.73
CA PRO A 221 7.21 3.39 17.96
C PRO A 221 7.59 2.59 16.70
N THR A 222 8.36 1.53 16.89
CA THR A 222 8.78 0.64 15.78
C THR A 222 7.61 -0.03 15.08
N ASP A 223 6.51 -0.28 15.79
CA ASP A 223 5.28 -0.89 15.26
C ASP A 223 4.49 0.02 14.31
N ASN A 224 4.80 1.32 14.27
CA ASN A 224 4.22 2.27 13.31
C ASN A 224 4.83 2.15 11.89
N PHE A 225 5.82 1.27 11.72
CA PHE A 225 6.47 1.00 10.44
C PHE A 225 6.13 -0.41 9.96
N LYS A 226 5.76 -0.52 8.69
CA LYS A 226 5.59 -1.79 7.98
C LYS A 226 6.74 -1.98 7.00
N PHE A 227 7.21 -3.21 6.92
CA PHE A 227 8.45 -3.57 6.26
C PHE A 227 8.15 -4.58 5.14
N PHE A 228 8.53 -4.29 3.90
CA PHE A 228 8.19 -5.12 2.73
C PHE A 228 9.42 -5.51 1.93
N CYS A 229 9.52 -6.78 1.55
CA CYS A 229 10.46 -7.27 0.54
C CYS A 229 9.74 -7.44 -0.79
N GLY A 230 10.32 -6.88 -1.85
CA GLY A 230 9.74 -6.89 -3.18
C GLY A 230 8.50 -6.03 -3.35
N ALA A 231 8.04 -5.96 -4.59
CA ALA A 231 6.87 -5.21 -5.00
C ALA A 231 6.14 -5.92 -6.13
N MET A 232 4.88 -5.54 -6.36
CA MET A 232 4.19 -5.79 -7.61
C MET A 232 4.54 -4.71 -8.62
N VAL A 233 4.82 -5.12 -9.85
CA VAL A 233 5.20 -4.20 -10.93
C VAL A 233 4.42 -4.53 -12.19
N TRP A 234 3.77 -3.50 -12.71
CA TRP A 234 3.07 -3.53 -13.98
C TRP A 234 3.76 -2.59 -14.97
N GLU A 235 3.91 -3.04 -16.21
CA GLU A 235 4.50 -2.22 -17.28
C GLU A 235 3.44 -1.56 -18.14
N GLY A 236 3.65 -0.29 -18.51
CA GLY A 236 2.76 0.42 -19.41
C GLY A 236 1.30 0.36 -18.93
N SER A 237 0.44 -0.24 -19.76
CA SER A 237 -1.00 -0.39 -19.50
C SER A 237 -1.42 -1.76 -18.94
N GLU A 238 -0.48 -2.60 -18.48
CA GLU A 238 -0.75 -3.96 -17.98
C GLU A 238 -1.78 -3.97 -16.85
N LEU A 239 -1.65 -3.07 -15.86
CA LEU A 239 -2.62 -2.96 -14.77
C LEU A 239 -4.02 -2.61 -15.26
N GLN A 240 -4.14 -1.66 -16.19
CA GLN A 240 -5.43 -1.26 -16.75
C GLN A 240 -6.09 -2.41 -17.52
N GLN A 241 -5.29 -3.20 -18.24
CA GLN A 241 -5.77 -4.39 -18.94
C GLN A 241 -6.25 -5.48 -17.96
N GLU A 242 -5.52 -5.72 -16.88
CA GLU A 242 -5.92 -6.67 -15.84
C GLU A 242 -7.23 -6.25 -15.15
N VAL A 243 -7.37 -4.96 -14.81
CA VAL A 243 -8.62 -4.40 -14.25
C VAL A 243 -9.77 -4.54 -15.26
N ALA A 244 -9.55 -4.19 -16.53
CA ALA A 244 -10.57 -4.31 -17.57
C ALA A 244 -11.02 -5.77 -17.82
N ARG A 245 -10.12 -6.73 -17.58
CA ARG A 245 -10.41 -8.17 -17.62
C ARG A 245 -11.05 -8.70 -16.34
N GLY A 246 -11.27 -7.85 -15.33
CA GLY A 246 -11.90 -8.23 -14.08
C GLY A 246 -10.98 -8.92 -13.07
N ALA A 247 -9.64 -8.82 -13.21
CA ALA A 247 -8.71 -9.44 -12.25
C ALA A 247 -8.64 -8.70 -10.90
N TRP A 248 -8.96 -7.42 -10.88
CA TRP A 248 -8.82 -6.55 -9.72
C TRP A 248 -10.06 -5.68 -9.51
N TYR A 249 -10.53 -5.61 -8.27
CA TYR A 249 -11.42 -4.54 -7.82
C TYR A 249 -10.58 -3.34 -7.38
N THR A 250 -10.97 -2.15 -7.83
CA THR A 250 -10.31 -0.90 -7.46
C THR A 250 -11.07 -0.21 -6.32
N ALA A 251 -10.36 0.23 -5.31
CA ALA A 251 -10.95 0.88 -4.14
C ALA A 251 -10.11 2.05 -3.62
N ALA A 252 -10.77 2.98 -2.96
CA ALA A 252 -10.15 3.92 -2.06
C ALA A 252 -10.41 3.48 -0.62
N GLY A 253 -9.46 3.74 0.28
CA GLY A 253 -9.56 3.36 1.68
C GLY A 253 -8.86 4.34 2.60
N SER A 254 -9.30 4.35 3.85
CA SER A 254 -8.74 5.15 4.93
C SER A 254 -7.29 4.77 5.25
N ARG A 255 -6.55 5.74 5.78
CA ARG A 255 -5.15 5.59 6.20
C ARG A 255 -4.91 4.40 7.12
N ASN A 256 -5.82 4.18 8.08
CA ASN A 256 -5.71 3.07 9.03
C ASN A 256 -5.78 1.67 8.39
N LEU A 257 -6.49 1.48 7.28
CA LEU A 257 -6.49 0.21 6.54
C LEU A 257 -5.14 -0.06 5.88
N CYS A 258 -4.51 0.98 5.34
CA CYS A 258 -3.20 0.87 4.69
C CYS A 258 -2.08 0.56 5.71
N LEU A 259 -2.12 1.20 6.88
CA LEU A 259 -1.07 1.13 7.89
C LEU A 259 -1.28 0.03 8.96
N LYS A 260 -2.46 -0.60 9.00
CA LYS A 260 -2.77 -1.70 9.93
C LYS A 260 -1.82 -2.88 9.76
N GLN A 261 -1.35 -3.46 10.86
CA GLN A 261 -0.57 -4.70 10.84
C GLN A 261 -1.51 -5.88 10.58
N CYS A 262 -1.19 -6.72 9.58
CA CYS A 262 -2.01 -7.88 9.22
C CYS A 262 -1.53 -9.16 9.90
N LEU A 263 -1.08 -9.06 11.16
CA LEU A 263 -0.59 -10.17 11.95
C LEU A 263 -1.76 -10.74 12.75
N GLN A 264 -2.21 -11.96 12.42
CA GLN A 264 -3.30 -12.65 13.11
C GLN A 264 -4.61 -11.86 13.12
N LEU A 265 -4.94 -11.17 12.02
CA LEU A 265 -6.23 -10.48 11.89
C LEU A 265 -7.39 -11.51 11.96
N PRO A 266 -8.35 -11.35 12.89
CA PRO A 266 -9.54 -12.20 12.96
C PRO A 266 -10.30 -12.26 11.65
N LYS A 267 -10.54 -11.09 11.03
CA LYS A 267 -11.08 -10.97 9.68
C LYS A 267 -9.95 -10.60 8.72
N PRO A 268 -9.63 -11.41 7.69
CA PRO A 268 -8.62 -11.07 6.69
C PRO A 268 -8.87 -9.69 6.08
N LEU A 269 -7.78 -8.93 5.83
CA LEU A 269 -7.87 -7.56 5.32
C LEU A 269 -8.71 -7.46 4.03
N TRP A 270 -8.59 -8.44 3.14
CA TRP A 270 -9.36 -8.50 1.89
C TRP A 270 -10.88 -8.51 2.16
N ARG A 271 -11.35 -9.39 3.06
CA ARG A 271 -12.76 -9.44 3.48
C ARG A 271 -13.18 -8.18 4.23
N GLU A 272 -12.29 -7.59 5.02
CA GLU A 272 -12.57 -6.34 5.73
C GLU A 272 -12.85 -5.20 4.74
N VAL A 273 -11.98 -5.00 3.75
CA VAL A 273 -12.10 -3.94 2.75
C VAL A 273 -13.31 -4.16 1.83
N LEU A 274 -13.57 -5.38 1.35
CA LEU A 274 -14.77 -5.67 0.56
C LEU A 274 -16.07 -5.49 1.38
N GLY A 275 -16.05 -5.93 2.64
CA GLY A 275 -17.17 -5.75 3.57
C GLY A 275 -17.48 -4.28 3.81
N LEU A 276 -16.44 -3.45 3.91
CA LEU A 276 -16.56 -2.01 3.89
C LEU A 276 -17.23 -1.59 2.57
N MET A 277 -16.62 -1.82 1.40
CA MET A 277 -17.12 -1.34 0.10
C MET A 277 -18.63 -1.55 -0.10
N GLY A 278 -19.17 -2.65 0.44
CA GLY A 278 -20.61 -2.86 0.54
C GLY A 278 -21.23 -3.37 -0.75
N GLY A 279 -22.56 -3.45 -0.80
CA GLY A 279 -23.27 -4.00 -1.96
C GLY A 279 -22.78 -5.42 -2.29
N ASP A 280 -22.57 -5.68 -3.59
CA ASP A 280 -22.12 -6.98 -4.09
C ASP A 280 -20.76 -7.40 -3.51
N TYR A 281 -19.86 -6.45 -3.23
CA TYR A 281 -18.58 -6.74 -2.59
C TYR A 281 -18.73 -7.35 -1.19
N SER A 282 -19.75 -6.93 -0.44
CA SER A 282 -20.02 -7.49 0.90
C SER A 282 -20.58 -8.90 0.83
N ALA A 283 -21.30 -9.25 -0.24
CA ALA A 283 -21.76 -10.62 -0.50
C ALA A 283 -20.57 -11.53 -0.82
N ILE A 284 -19.70 -11.10 -1.75
CA ILE A 284 -18.45 -11.80 -2.10
C ILE A 284 -17.59 -12.04 -0.85
N ALA A 285 -17.46 -11.04 0.02
CA ALA A 285 -16.68 -11.17 1.26
C ALA A 285 -17.21 -12.25 2.23
N LYS A 286 -18.48 -12.64 2.12
CA LYS A 286 -19.13 -13.65 2.98
C LYS A 286 -19.17 -15.02 2.34
N GLU A 287 -19.32 -15.11 1.02
CA GLU A 287 -19.33 -16.38 0.29
C GLU A 287 -18.01 -17.14 0.51
N ASP A 288 -16.88 -16.43 0.39
CA ASP A 288 -15.53 -16.95 0.66
C ASP A 288 -15.27 -17.37 2.13
N GLU A 289 -16.23 -17.21 3.05
CA GLU A 289 -16.12 -17.70 4.43
C GLU A 289 -16.63 -19.14 4.61
N LEU A 290 -17.44 -19.63 3.66
CA LEU A 290 -18.12 -20.91 3.73
C LEU A 290 -17.41 -22.06 3.01
N ASP A 291 -16.42 -21.73 2.17
CA ASP A 291 -15.54 -22.67 1.45
C ASP A 291 -14.21 -22.91 2.20
#